data_AF-A0A9E2PUJ1-F1
#
_entry.id   AF-A0A9E2PUJ1-F1
#
_cell.length_a   1.000
_cell.length_b   1.000
_cell.length_c   1.000
_cell.angle_alpha   90.00
_cell.angle_beta   90.00
_cell.angle_gamma   90.00
#
_symmetry.space_group_name_H-M   'P 1'
#
loop_
_entity.id
_entity.type
_entity.pdbx_description
1 polymer ?
#
loop_
_entity_poly.entity_id
_entity_poly.type
_entity_poly.pdbx_seq_one_letter_code
_entity_poly.pdbx_strand_id
1 'polypeptide(L)'
;MTVLTWRRCRRLPDITIGMADIAASTRAGAVDWGDLMQTSNFATFRGSCNPNLVSIALWPPRGWCGRRYKALAPRGKMMTLDEASYREAYQKILDGLDPQEVFEDLGEDAILLCWEAPGAFCHRRLVAEWLEEKLGVQVLELPQNDNPKQKDLFT
;
A
#
# COMPACT_ATOMS: atom_id res chain seq x y z
N MET A 1 -50.23 7.24 31.29
CA MET A 1 -49.84 6.02 30.53
C MET A 1 -50.73 6.00 29.30
N THR A 2 -50.33 6.13 28.05
CA THR A 2 -49.03 6.03 27.39
C THR A 2 -49.14 6.78 26.05
N VAL A 3 -48.11 7.54 25.67
CA VAL A 3 -47.89 8.11 24.32
C VAL A 3 -47.70 7.00 23.31
N LEU A 4 -48.08 7.21 22.03
CA LEU A 4 -47.18 7.02 20.89
C LEU A 4 -47.84 7.40 19.56
N THR A 5 -46.98 7.88 18.69
CA THR A 5 -47.20 8.77 17.57
C THR A 5 -46.88 8.09 16.23
N TRP A 6 -47.58 8.55 15.18
CA TRP A 6 -47.11 8.77 13.80
C TRP A 6 -46.54 7.62 12.95
N ARG A 7 -47.13 7.45 11.76
CA ARG A 7 -46.37 7.17 10.53
C ARG A 7 -46.90 8.06 9.39
N ARG A 8 -46.06 8.97 8.90
CA ARG A 8 -46.25 9.69 7.63
C ARG A 8 -45.10 9.37 6.69
N CYS A 9 -45.47 9.00 5.47
CA CYS A 9 -44.64 8.70 4.31
C CYS A 9 -43.56 9.77 4.06
N ARG A 10 -42.32 9.38 3.77
CA ARG A 10 -41.30 10.29 3.21
C ARG A 10 -41.00 9.91 1.77
N ARG A 11 -41.09 10.93 0.91
CA ARG A 11 -40.64 11.01 -0.48
C ARG A 11 -39.11 11.02 -0.52
N LEU A 12 -38.51 10.33 -1.48
CA LEU A 12 -37.06 10.38 -1.77
C LEU A 12 -36.70 11.73 -2.40
N PRO A 13 -35.57 12.36 -2.05
CA PRO A 13 -35.07 13.52 -2.77
C PRO A 13 -34.30 13.11 -4.03
N ASP A 14 -34.58 13.83 -5.12
CA ASP A 14 -33.75 13.99 -6.32
C ASP A 14 -32.36 14.49 -5.91
N ILE A 15 -31.30 13.78 -6.31
CA ILE A 15 -29.91 14.17 -6.05
C ILE A 15 -29.29 14.61 -7.37
N THR A 16 -29.32 15.91 -7.62
CA THR A 16 -28.39 16.57 -8.55
C THR A 16 -27.08 16.80 -7.82
N ILE A 17 -26.01 16.09 -8.21
CA ILE A 17 -24.67 16.22 -7.62
C ILE A 17 -24.04 17.51 -8.12
N GLY A 18 -23.97 18.52 -7.25
CA GLY A 18 -23.21 19.74 -7.46
C GLY A 18 -21.76 19.55 -7.01
N MET A 19 -20.80 20.16 -7.71
CA MET A 19 -19.35 20.09 -7.46
C MET A 19 -18.88 20.71 -6.11
N ALA A 20 -19.78 20.87 -5.12
CA ALA A 20 -19.49 21.49 -3.82
C ALA A 20 -19.53 20.49 -2.63
N ASP A 21 -19.94 19.24 -2.84
CA ASP A 21 -20.11 18.27 -1.75
C ASP A 21 -18.83 17.49 -1.37
N ILE A 22 -17.68 17.82 -1.98
CA ILE A 22 -16.35 17.29 -1.59
C ILE A 22 -15.79 18.02 -0.34
N ALA A 23 -16.54 18.96 0.25
CA ALA A 23 -16.08 19.78 1.38
C ALA A 23 -16.64 19.38 2.76
N ALA A 24 -16.94 18.09 2.99
CA ALA A 24 -17.49 17.61 4.27
C ALA A 24 -16.68 16.49 4.95
N SER A 25 -15.35 16.43 4.74
CA SER A 25 -14.46 15.62 5.58
C SER A 25 -13.11 16.29 5.84
N THR A 26 -13.13 17.56 6.25
CA THR A 26 -11.95 18.20 6.84
C THR A 26 -12.24 18.47 8.31
N ARG A 27 -12.11 17.44 9.13
CA ARG A 27 -11.78 17.62 10.55
C ARG A 27 -10.27 17.51 10.67
N ALA A 28 -9.66 18.51 11.29
CA ALA A 28 -8.26 18.49 11.70
C ALA A 28 -7.91 17.17 12.38
N GLY A 29 -6.93 16.46 11.85
CA GLY A 29 -6.42 15.21 12.40
C GLY A 29 -5.15 14.86 11.64
N ALA A 30 -4.06 14.61 12.35
CA ALA A 30 -2.89 14.02 11.75
C ALA A 30 -3.33 12.76 11.00
N VAL A 31 -3.06 12.68 9.70
CA VAL A 31 -3.00 11.38 9.02
C VAL A 31 -1.99 10.57 9.84
N ASP A 32 -2.47 9.56 10.57
CA ASP A 32 -1.57 8.57 11.13
C ASP A 32 -1.01 7.81 9.94
N TRP A 33 0.18 8.23 9.50
CA TRP A 33 0.92 7.60 8.42
C TRP A 33 1.17 6.10 8.66
N GLY A 34 0.92 5.61 9.88
CA GLY A 34 0.96 4.19 10.24
C GLY A 34 -0.05 3.30 9.53
N ASP A 35 -1.16 3.85 9.02
CA ASP A 35 -2.27 3.06 8.45
C ASP A 35 -2.28 3.03 6.91
N LEU A 36 -1.33 3.69 6.25
CA LEU A 36 -1.22 3.71 4.79
C LEU A 36 -0.24 2.67 4.26
N MET A 37 -0.48 2.20 3.03
CA MET A 37 0.42 1.28 2.34
C MET A 37 1.78 1.93 2.13
N GLN A 38 2.84 1.16 2.39
CA GLN A 38 4.21 1.64 2.41
C GLN A 38 5.14 0.69 1.65
N THR A 39 6.30 1.20 1.28
CA THR A 39 7.42 0.45 0.72
C THR A 39 8.63 0.58 1.64
N SER A 40 9.41 -0.48 1.77
CA SER A 40 10.65 -0.47 2.55
C SER A 40 11.58 -1.61 2.12
N ASN A 41 12.59 -1.90 2.93
CA ASN A 41 13.53 -2.99 2.69
C ASN A 41 13.55 -4.00 3.85
N PHE A 42 14.15 -5.17 3.59
CA PHE A 42 14.30 -6.20 4.62
C PHE A 42 15.21 -5.77 5.78
N ALA A 43 16.13 -4.81 5.57
CA ALA A 43 17.07 -4.39 6.59
C ALA A 43 16.39 -3.65 7.76
N THR A 44 15.39 -2.82 7.46
CA THR A 44 14.58 -2.08 8.45
C THR A 44 13.80 -3.02 9.37
N PHE A 45 13.30 -4.15 8.84
CA PHE A 45 12.43 -5.07 9.57
C PHE A 45 13.09 -6.41 9.92
N ARG A 46 14.42 -6.43 10.09
CA ARG A 46 15.15 -7.68 10.41
C ARG A 46 14.59 -8.35 11.66
N GLY A 47 14.18 -9.61 11.50
CA GLY A 47 13.64 -10.43 12.59
C GLY A 47 12.22 -10.06 13.01
N SER A 48 11.54 -9.16 12.30
CA SER A 48 10.12 -8.87 12.52
C SER A 48 9.24 -9.91 11.81
N CYS A 49 8.17 -10.31 12.47
CA CYS A 49 7.11 -11.17 11.91
C CYS A 49 5.77 -10.45 11.85
N ASN A 50 5.79 -9.11 11.72
CA ASN A 50 4.56 -8.33 11.59
C ASN A 50 3.77 -8.82 10.34
N PRO A 51 2.47 -9.15 10.49
CA PRO A 51 1.64 -9.66 9.40
C PRO A 51 1.52 -8.69 8.22
N ASN A 52 1.70 -7.39 8.44
CA ASN A 52 1.60 -6.35 7.41
C ASN A 52 2.82 -6.34 6.48
N LEU A 53 3.92 -7.00 6.87
CA LEU A 53 5.11 -7.08 6.03
C LEU A 53 4.90 -8.08 4.89
N VAL A 54 4.96 -7.58 3.66
CA VAL A 54 4.79 -8.39 2.45
C VAL A 54 6.08 -8.38 1.64
N SER A 55 6.69 -9.55 1.50
CA SER A 55 7.79 -9.70 0.56
C SER A 55 7.25 -9.78 -0.88
N ILE A 56 7.73 -8.86 -1.72
CA ILE A 56 7.53 -8.91 -3.18
C ILE A 56 8.83 -9.27 -3.90
N ALA A 57 9.85 -9.75 -3.18
CA ALA A 57 11.11 -10.17 -3.77
C ALA A 57 11.02 -11.60 -4.30
N LEU A 58 11.81 -11.92 -5.33
CA LEU A 58 11.91 -13.29 -5.83
C LEU A 58 12.42 -14.26 -4.73
N TRP A 59 13.40 -13.80 -3.94
CA TRP A 59 13.98 -14.54 -2.83
C TRP A 59 14.04 -13.67 -1.58
N PRO A 60 13.11 -13.84 -0.61
CA PRO A 60 13.21 -13.15 0.67
C PRO A 60 14.40 -13.66 1.50
N PRO A 61 14.80 -12.95 2.58
CA PRO A 61 15.86 -13.39 3.49
C PRO A 61 15.55 -14.77 4.07
N ARG A 62 16.61 -15.50 4.45
CA ARG A 62 16.47 -16.78 5.13
C ARG A 62 15.69 -16.60 6.42
N GLY A 63 14.73 -17.49 6.67
CA GLY A 63 13.86 -17.41 7.85
C GLY A 63 12.76 -16.34 7.77
N TRP A 64 12.47 -15.79 6.58
CA TRP A 64 11.37 -14.85 6.40
C TRP A 64 10.02 -15.44 6.84
N CYS A 65 9.42 -14.81 7.85
CA CYS A 65 8.15 -15.19 8.47
C CYS A 65 6.95 -14.32 8.04
N GLY A 66 7.17 -13.20 7.35
CA GLY A 66 6.08 -12.35 6.85
C GLY A 66 5.37 -12.92 5.60
N ARG A 67 4.34 -12.21 5.14
CA ARG A 67 3.61 -12.56 3.91
C ARG A 67 4.51 -12.51 2.68
N ARG A 68 4.10 -13.19 1.61
CA ARG A 68 4.80 -13.18 0.31
C ARG A 68 3.79 -13.03 -0.80
N TYR A 69 4.02 -12.06 -1.68
CA TYR A 69 3.17 -11.82 -2.84
C TYR A 69 3.99 -12.00 -4.13
N LYS A 70 4.10 -13.26 -4.57
CA LYS A 70 5.01 -13.66 -5.67
C LYS A 70 4.58 -13.12 -7.04
N ALA A 71 3.32 -12.70 -7.21
CA ALA A 71 2.85 -12.15 -8.48
C ALA A 71 3.59 -10.86 -8.85
N LEU A 72 4.01 -10.08 -7.85
CA LEU A 72 4.81 -8.86 -7.98
C LEU A 72 6.32 -9.12 -7.96
N ALA A 73 6.78 -10.38 -7.91
CA ALA A 73 8.21 -10.65 -7.92
C ALA A 73 8.78 -10.51 -9.35
N PRO A 74 9.93 -9.83 -9.53
CA PRO A 74 10.60 -9.82 -10.82
C PRO A 74 11.06 -11.24 -11.19
N ARG A 75 11.12 -11.51 -12.49
CA ARG A 75 11.59 -12.81 -13.00
C ARG A 75 13.11 -12.87 -12.91
N GLY A 76 13.69 -14.03 -12.61
CA GLY A 76 15.15 -14.17 -12.43
C GLY A 76 15.98 -13.67 -13.63
N LYS A 77 15.48 -13.86 -14.86
CA LYS A 77 16.12 -13.35 -16.08
C LYS A 77 16.22 -11.82 -16.17
N MET A 78 15.47 -11.08 -15.35
CA MET A 78 15.47 -9.62 -15.33
C MET A 78 16.62 -9.04 -14.52
N MET A 79 17.29 -9.85 -13.69
CA MET A 79 18.34 -9.38 -12.77
C MET A 79 19.62 -8.91 -13.48
N THR A 80 19.78 -9.22 -14.77
CA THR A 80 20.94 -8.83 -15.58
C THR A 80 20.60 -7.73 -16.59
N LEU A 81 19.38 -7.21 -16.58
CA LEU A 81 18.95 -6.14 -17.47
C LEU A 81 19.45 -4.79 -16.96
N ASP A 82 19.68 -3.85 -17.87
CA ASP A 82 19.80 -2.43 -17.53
C ASP A 82 18.45 -1.88 -17.06
N GLU A 83 18.46 -0.69 -16.44
CA GLU A 83 17.25 -0.11 -15.85
C GLU A 83 16.12 0.10 -16.86
N ALA A 84 16.42 0.57 -18.08
CA ALA A 84 15.38 0.83 -19.08
C ALA A 84 14.72 -0.48 -19.53
N SER A 85 15.53 -1.48 -19.89
CA SER A 85 15.05 -2.82 -20.23
C SER A 85 14.30 -3.48 -19.06
N TYR A 86 14.74 -3.23 -17.82
CA TYR A 86 14.07 -3.74 -16.63
C TYR A 86 12.67 -3.15 -16.48
N ARG A 87 12.51 -1.82 -16.61
CA ARG A 87 11.21 -1.14 -16.51
C ARG A 87 10.23 -1.68 -17.54
N GLU A 88 10.64 -1.82 -18.79
CA GLU A 88 9.78 -2.40 -19.85
C GLU A 88 9.38 -3.85 -19.55
N ALA A 89 10.33 -4.67 -19.09
CA ALA A 89 10.06 -6.06 -18.76
C ALA A 89 9.17 -6.21 -17.52
N TYR A 90 9.31 -5.30 -16.55
CA TYR A 90 8.52 -5.29 -15.32
C TYR A 90 7.10 -4.76 -15.57
N GLN A 91 6.94 -3.75 -16.43
CA GLN A 91 5.63 -3.26 -16.83
C GLN A 91 4.77 -4.39 -17.41
N LYS A 92 5.35 -5.29 -18.21
CA LYS A 92 4.64 -6.48 -18.74
C LYS A 92 4.14 -7.44 -17.65
N ILE A 93 4.74 -7.43 -16.46
CA ILE A 93 4.23 -8.20 -15.31
C ILE A 93 2.99 -7.49 -14.76
N LEU A 94 3.09 -6.17 -14.55
CA LEU A 94 2.00 -5.35 -14.00
C LEU A 94 0.78 -5.29 -14.94
N ASP A 95 0.99 -5.23 -16.26
CA ASP A 95 -0.07 -5.23 -17.27
C ASP A 95 -0.90 -6.52 -17.26
N GLY A 96 -0.37 -7.60 -16.66
CA GLY A 96 -1.06 -8.87 -16.49
C GLY A 96 -1.81 -9.02 -15.17
N LEU A 97 -1.84 -7.99 -14.33
CA LEU A 97 -2.46 -7.99 -13.01
C LEU A 97 -3.58 -6.95 -12.93
N ASP A 98 -4.60 -7.24 -12.13
CA ASP A 98 -5.61 -6.25 -11.78
C ASP A 98 -5.15 -5.44 -10.56
N PRO A 99 -5.06 -4.10 -10.65
CA PRO A 99 -4.56 -3.28 -9.55
C PRO A 99 -5.45 -3.32 -8.31
N GLN A 100 -6.78 -3.42 -8.49
CA GLN A 100 -7.72 -3.46 -7.37
C GLN A 100 -7.59 -4.79 -6.60
N GLU A 101 -7.54 -5.92 -7.32
CA GLU A 101 -7.32 -7.24 -6.73
C GLU A 101 -5.99 -7.31 -5.97
N VAL A 102 -4.91 -6.79 -6.58
CA VAL A 102 -3.60 -6.74 -5.93
C VAL A 102 -3.63 -5.89 -4.66
N PHE A 103 -4.28 -4.72 -4.69
CA PHE A 103 -4.37 -3.84 -3.53
C PHE A 103 -5.17 -4.49 -2.39
N GLU A 104 -6.31 -5.11 -2.70
CA GLU A 104 -7.15 -5.82 -1.72
C GLU A 104 -6.43 -7.02 -1.10
N ASP A 105 -5.71 -7.80 -1.90
CA ASP A 105 -4.90 -8.93 -1.44
C ASP A 105 -3.77 -8.50 -0.48
N LEU A 106 -3.13 -7.37 -0.80
CA LEU A 106 -2.05 -6.82 0.01
C LEU A 106 -2.59 -6.24 1.31
N GLY A 107 -3.72 -5.53 1.26
CA GLY A 107 -4.31 -4.80 2.38
C GLY A 107 -3.79 -3.36 2.45
N GLU A 108 -4.65 -2.47 2.95
CA GLU A 108 -4.43 -1.01 2.96
C GLU A 108 -3.20 -0.57 3.76
N ASP A 109 -2.79 -1.34 4.77
CA ASP A 109 -1.67 -1.07 5.68
C ASP A 109 -0.41 -1.90 5.36
N ALA A 110 -0.35 -2.51 4.17
CA ALA A 110 0.75 -3.38 3.79
C ALA A 110 2.08 -2.63 3.64
N ILE A 111 3.16 -3.28 4.06
CA ILE A 111 4.53 -2.77 3.87
C ILE A 111 5.25 -3.69 2.88
N LEU A 112 5.45 -3.21 1.65
CA LEU A 112 6.06 -3.96 0.55
C LEU A 112 7.59 -3.94 0.66
N LEU A 113 8.19 -5.12 0.72
CA LEU A 113 9.61 -5.29 1.02
C LEU A 113 10.42 -5.86 -0.14
N CYS A 114 11.61 -5.28 -0.30
CA CYS A 114 12.65 -5.64 -1.25
C CYS A 114 14.05 -5.60 -0.57
N TRP A 115 15.13 -5.86 -1.31
CA TRP A 115 16.49 -5.89 -0.75
C TRP A 115 17.17 -4.52 -0.71
N GLU A 116 16.97 -3.73 -1.75
CA GLU A 116 17.66 -2.49 -2.02
C GLU A 116 17.30 -1.44 -0.97
N ALA A 117 18.26 -0.58 -0.60
CA ALA A 117 18.04 0.51 0.34
C ALA A 117 16.95 1.48 -0.14
N PRO A 118 16.23 2.17 0.76
CA PRO A 118 15.35 3.28 0.40
C PRO A 118 16.05 4.29 -0.52
N GLY A 119 15.35 4.81 -1.53
CA GLY A 119 15.91 5.70 -2.55
C GLY A 119 16.75 5.03 -3.65
N ALA A 120 17.13 3.76 -3.51
CA ALA A 120 17.72 3.00 -4.62
C ALA A 120 16.63 2.43 -5.54
N PHE A 121 16.92 2.34 -6.83
CA PHE A 121 16.05 1.69 -7.80
C PHE A 121 15.81 0.20 -7.42
N CYS A 122 14.55 -0.15 -7.14
CA CYS A 122 14.05 -1.53 -7.05
C CYS A 122 12.59 -1.53 -7.54
N HIS A 123 12.11 -2.69 -7.99
CA HIS A 123 10.73 -2.90 -8.43
C HIS A 123 9.64 -2.50 -7.43
N ARG A 124 9.92 -2.44 -6.11
CA ARG A 124 8.95 -1.95 -5.12
C ARG A 124 8.47 -0.53 -5.42
N ARG A 125 9.34 0.34 -5.97
CA ARG A 125 8.97 1.70 -6.35
C ARG A 125 8.12 1.72 -7.62
N LEU A 126 8.39 0.81 -8.56
CA LEU A 126 7.53 0.62 -9.74
C LEU A 126 6.13 0.16 -9.36
N VAL A 127 6.00 -0.72 -8.36
CA VAL A 127 4.69 -1.15 -7.83
C VAL A 127 3.97 0.01 -7.16
N ALA A 128 4.68 0.81 -6.35
CA ALA A 128 4.10 2.00 -5.72
C ALA A 128 3.56 2.97 -6.76
N GLU A 129 4.40 3.38 -7.71
CA GLU A 129 4.01 4.28 -8.82
C GLU A 129 2.80 3.73 -9.57
N TRP A 130 2.79 2.43 -9.89
CA TRP A 130 1.67 1.78 -10.57
C TRP A 130 0.36 1.80 -9.77
N LEU A 131 0.39 1.51 -8.47
CA LEU A 131 -0.81 1.56 -7.62
C LEU A 131 -1.32 3.00 -7.46
N GLU A 132 -0.42 3.96 -7.26
CA GLU A 132 -0.74 5.38 -7.16
C GLU A 132 -1.41 5.87 -8.46
N GLU A 133 -0.87 5.51 -9.63
CA GLU A 133 -1.42 5.89 -10.93
C GLU A 133 -2.78 5.23 -11.22
N LYS A 134 -2.96 3.96 -10.87
CA LYS A 134 -4.17 3.20 -11.22
C LYS A 134 -5.33 3.42 -10.26
N LEU A 135 -5.05 3.60 -8.97
CA LEU A 135 -6.07 3.64 -7.93
C LEU A 135 -6.16 5.01 -7.23
N GLY A 136 -5.19 5.91 -7.44
CA GLY A 136 -5.15 7.20 -6.75
C GLY A 136 -4.85 7.08 -5.25
N VAL A 137 -4.32 5.93 -4.81
CA VAL A 137 -3.84 5.74 -3.44
C VAL A 137 -2.48 6.41 -3.24
N GLN A 138 -2.00 6.50 -2.01
CA GLN A 138 -0.65 6.99 -1.70
C GLN A 138 0.22 5.85 -1.15
N VAL A 139 1.40 5.63 -1.73
CA VAL A 139 2.31 4.55 -1.33
C VAL A 139 3.70 5.11 -0.99
N LEU A 140 3.88 5.43 0.29
CA LEU A 140 5.09 6.07 0.79
C LEU A 140 6.28 5.12 0.86
N GLU A 141 7.50 5.66 0.82
CA GLU A 141 8.72 4.89 1.13
C GLU A 141 9.23 5.25 2.53
N LEU A 142 9.38 4.23 3.38
CA LEU A 142 9.94 4.38 4.72
C LEU A 142 11.45 4.61 4.63
N PRO A 143 12.00 5.66 5.28
CA PRO A 143 13.43 5.90 5.32
C PRO A 143 14.14 4.83 6.17
N GLN A 144 15.42 4.63 5.90
CA GLN A 144 16.19 3.51 6.47
C GLN A 144 16.40 3.60 7.99
N ASN A 145 16.32 4.81 8.56
CA ASN A 145 16.52 5.06 10.00
C ASN A 145 15.24 5.00 10.83
N ASP A 146 14.08 4.76 10.21
CA ASP A 146 12.84 4.59 10.95
C ASP A 146 12.80 3.17 11.52
N ASN A 147 13.33 3.01 12.73
CA ASN A 147 13.13 1.79 13.50
C ASN A 147 11.68 1.81 14.03
N PRO A 148 10.79 0.92 13.58
CA PRO A 148 9.40 0.91 14.06
C PRO A 148 9.29 0.62 15.57
N LYS A 149 10.33 0.03 16.20
CA LYS A 149 10.41 -0.13 17.66
C LYS A 149 10.61 1.18 18.42
N GLN A 150 10.83 2.29 17.72
CA GLN A 150 11.09 3.59 18.33
C GLN A 150 9.81 4.41 18.59
N LYS A 151 8.64 3.93 18.14
CA LYS A 151 7.35 4.63 18.38
C LYS A 151 6.88 4.57 19.83
N ASP A 152 7.50 3.73 20.67
CA ASP A 152 7.19 3.62 22.10
C ASP A 152 8.08 4.50 22.99
N LEU A 153 8.92 5.39 22.44
CA LEU A 153 9.89 6.18 23.23
C LEU A 153 9.34 7.45 23.90
N PHE A 154 8.03 7.67 23.86
CA PHE A 154 7.34 8.72 24.64
C PHE A 154 6.07 8.17 25.31
N THR A 155 6.14 6.98 25.92
CA THR A 155 5.17 6.53 26.94
C THR A 155 5.76 6.68 28.33
#